data_AF-A0A6G0WET5-F1
#
_entry.id   AF-A0A6G0WET5-F1
#
_cell.length_a   1.000
_cell.length_b   1.000
_cell.length_c   1.000
_cell.angle_alpha   90.00
_cell.angle_beta   90.00
_cell.angle_gamma   90.00
#
_symmetry.space_group_name_H-M   'P 1'
#
loop_
_entity.id
_entity.type
_entity.pdbx_description
1 polymer ?
#
loop_
_entity_poly.entity_id
_entity_poly.type
_entity_poly.pdbx_seq_one_letter_code
_entity_poly.pdbx_strand_id
1 'polypeptide(L)'
;MSELDTHSIPYHDIRNPTNSEPISDHALIGKVLAGEVTPTFTDNCPRWFLDMAKQCLRHNPLERPTAMQISHIVRGYSNQFEEGGFV
;
A
#
# COMPACT_ATOMS: atom_id res chain seq x y z
N MET A 1 1.25 -4.93 -0.92
CA MET A 1 1.01 -4.33 0.42
C MET A 1 -0.46 -4.10 0.66
N SER A 2 -1.17 -3.44 -0.27
CA SER A 2 -2.65 -3.36 -0.21
C SER A 2 -3.32 -4.73 -0.24
N GLU A 3 -2.81 -5.68 -1.01
CA GLU A 3 -3.36 -7.05 -1.07
C GLU A 3 -3.31 -7.77 0.29
N LEU A 4 -2.23 -7.57 1.05
CA LEU A 4 -2.08 -8.15 2.39
C LEU A 4 -3.10 -7.58 3.38
N ASP A 5 -3.47 -6.31 3.21
CA ASP A 5 -4.40 -5.60 4.07
C ASP A 5 -5.87 -5.84 3.68
N THR A 6 -6.17 -5.76 2.38
CA THR A 6 -7.54 -5.81 1.83
C THR A 6 -7.98 -7.21 1.42
N HIS A 7 -7.07 -8.19 1.40
CA HIS A 7 -7.28 -9.54 0.84
C HIS A 7 -7.81 -9.53 -0.61
N SER A 8 -7.60 -8.43 -1.34
CA SER A 8 -8.06 -8.21 -2.71
C SER A 8 -6.89 -7.85 -3.60
N ILE A 9 -6.97 -8.18 -4.89
CA ILE A 9 -5.93 -7.79 -5.85
C ILE A 9 -5.76 -6.26 -5.89
N PRO A 10 -4.54 -5.72 -6.11
CA PRO A 10 -4.34 -4.27 -6.19
C PRO A 10 -5.26 -3.61 -7.23
N TYR A 11 -5.82 -2.44 -6.87
CA TYR A 11 -6.73 -1.64 -7.70
C TYR A 11 -8.08 -2.30 -8.04
N HIS A 12 -8.47 -3.37 -7.34
CA HIS A 12 -9.75 -4.07 -7.58
C HIS A 12 -10.98 -3.14 -7.51
N ASP A 13 -10.88 -2.02 -6.80
CA ASP A 13 -11.94 -1.06 -6.50
C ASP A 13 -11.99 0.13 -7.48
N ILE A 14 -11.01 0.25 -8.37
CA ILE A 14 -10.97 1.34 -9.35
C ILE A 14 -12.01 1.10 -10.45
N ARG A 15 -12.93 2.05 -10.61
CA ARG A 15 -13.99 2.06 -11.64
C ARG A 15 -13.93 3.32 -12.48
N ASN A 16 -14.42 3.23 -13.70
CA ASN A 16 -14.56 4.38 -14.58
C ASN A 16 -15.68 5.30 -14.02
N PRO A 17 -15.40 6.59 -13.82
CA PRO A 17 -16.36 7.52 -13.22
C PRO A 17 -17.62 7.73 -14.07
N THR A 18 -17.55 7.48 -15.39
CA THR A 18 -18.65 7.75 -16.31
C THR A 18 -19.71 6.65 -16.33
N ASN A 19 -19.31 5.39 -16.17
CA ASN A 19 -20.21 4.23 -16.32
C ASN A 19 -20.12 3.21 -15.17
N SER A 20 -19.29 3.47 -14.16
CA SER A 20 -19.09 2.59 -13.00
C SER A 20 -18.55 1.19 -13.32
N GLU A 21 -18.11 0.95 -14.56
CA GLU A 21 -17.49 -0.32 -14.97
C GLU A 21 -16.01 -0.38 -14.56
N PRO A 22 -15.41 -1.57 -14.42
CA PRO A 22 -13.97 -1.72 -14.26
C PRO A 22 -13.19 -0.99 -15.35
N ILE A 23 -12.14 -0.26 -14.94
CA ILE A 23 -11.21 0.34 -15.89
C ILE A 23 -10.40 -0.78 -16.56
N SER A 24 -10.14 -0.66 -17.86
CA SER A 24 -9.27 -1.61 -18.56
C SER A 24 -7.83 -1.55 -18.04
N ASP A 25 -7.12 -2.68 -18.05
CA ASP A 25 -5.74 -2.76 -17.54
C ASP A 25 -4.82 -1.71 -18.17
N HIS A 26 -4.97 -1.44 -19.47
CA HIS A 26 -4.16 -0.42 -20.15
C HIS A 26 -4.41 0.98 -19.60
N ALA A 27 -5.68 1.35 -19.39
CA ALA A 27 -6.03 2.66 -18.81
C ALA A 27 -5.60 2.75 -17.33
N LEU A 28 -5.69 1.65 -16.57
CA LEU A 28 -5.18 1.58 -15.20
C LEU A 28 -3.66 1.81 -15.16
N ILE A 29 -2.89 1.14 -16.01
CA ILE A 29 -1.45 1.33 -16.13
C ILE A 29 -1.13 2.80 -16.46
N GLY A 30 -1.85 3.40 -17.41
CA GLY A 30 -1.71 4.82 -17.74
C GLY A 30 -1.88 5.73 -16.52
N LYS A 31 -2.91 5.47 -15.70
CA LYS A 31 -3.16 6.22 -14.46
C LYS A 31 -2.08 6.02 -13.40
N VAL A 32 -1.55 4.81 -13.26
CA VAL A 32 -0.45 4.51 -12.33
C VAL A 32 0.82 5.26 -12.77
N LEU A 33 1.13 5.24 -14.07
CA LEU A 33 2.27 5.96 -14.64
C LEU A 33 2.13 7.48 -14.51
N ALA A 34 0.91 8.01 -14.54
CA ALA A 34 0.63 9.42 -14.30
C ALA A 34 0.61 9.80 -12.80
N GLY A 35 0.66 8.82 -11.90
CA GLY A 35 0.52 9.05 -10.46
C GLY A 35 -0.88 9.47 -10.02
N GLU A 36 -1.90 9.24 -10.85
CA GLU A 36 -3.29 9.60 -10.57
C GLU A 36 -3.99 8.63 -9.62
N VAL A 37 -3.47 7.40 -9.51
CA VAL A 37 -4.04 6.35 -8.67
C VAL A 37 -2.96 5.70 -7.82
N THR A 38 -3.35 5.32 -6.61
CA THR A 38 -2.56 4.52 -5.68
C THR A 38 -3.44 3.42 -5.10
N PRO A 39 -2.90 2.25 -4.74
CA PRO A 39 -3.70 1.18 -4.15
C PRO A 39 -4.43 1.63 -2.87
N THR A 40 -5.66 1.18 -2.72
CA THR A 40 -6.49 1.43 -1.53
C THR A 40 -6.10 0.50 -0.38
N PHE A 41 -6.30 0.98 0.84
CA PHE A 41 -6.13 0.24 2.10
C PHE A 41 -7.41 0.34 2.92
N THR A 42 -7.66 -0.62 3.80
CA THR A 42 -8.77 -0.62 4.74
C THR A 42 -8.53 0.37 5.88
N ASP A 43 -9.61 0.84 6.51
CA ASP A 43 -9.52 1.69 7.70
C ASP A 43 -8.95 0.95 8.92
N ASN A 44 -8.98 -0.38 8.91
CA ASN A 44 -8.47 -1.23 9.99
C ASN A 44 -6.96 -1.52 9.84
N CYS A 45 -6.32 -1.04 8.77
CA CYS A 45 -4.92 -1.25 8.52
C CYS A 45 -4.07 -0.67 9.66
N PRO A 46 -3.16 -1.44 10.31
CA PRO A 46 -2.29 -0.92 11.35
C PRO A 46 -1.52 0.31 10.85
N ARG A 47 -1.58 1.40 11.62
CA ARG A 47 -1.09 2.70 11.17
C ARG A 47 0.37 2.66 10.70
N TRP A 48 1.20 1.92 11.42
CA TRP A 48 2.60 1.76 11.07
C TRP A 48 2.82 1.10 9.70
N PHE A 49 2.00 0.09 9.39
CA PHE A 49 2.09 -0.64 8.14
C PHE A 49 1.61 0.22 6.98
N LEU A 50 0.52 0.98 7.19
CA LEU A 50 0.01 1.94 6.22
C LEU A 50 1.04 3.04 5.90
N ASP A 51 1.66 3.62 6.93
CA ASP A 51 2.66 4.68 6.75
C ASP A 51 3.92 4.15 6.05
N MET A 52 4.34 2.92 6.35
CA MET A 52 5.41 2.21 5.63
C MET A 52 5.01 1.94 4.17
N ALA A 53 3.78 1.48 3.92
CA ALA A 53 3.29 1.19 2.58
C ALA A 53 3.22 2.44 1.70
N LYS A 54 2.78 3.56 2.26
CA LYS A 54 2.72 4.86 1.56
C LYS A 54 4.10 5.36 1.14
N GLN A 55 5.15 5.09 1.93
CA GLN A 55 6.53 5.39 1.54
C GLN A 55 6.98 4.56 0.33
N CYS A 56 6.64 3.26 0.30
CA CYS A 56 6.92 2.40 -0.85
C CYS A 56 6.16 2.82 -2.12
N LEU A 57 4.98 3.42 -1.97
CA LEU A 57 4.09 3.84 -3.06
C LEU A 57 4.37 5.27 -3.56
N ARG A 58 5.43 5.95 -3.10
CA ARG A 58 5.77 7.30 -3.59
C ARG A 58 5.97 7.28 -5.10
N HIS A 59 5.33 8.24 -5.77
CA HIS A 59 5.42 8.36 -7.23
C HIS A 59 6.87 8.63 -7.66
N ASN A 60 7.55 9.56 -6.97
CA ASN A 60 8.97 9.79 -7.18
C ASN A 60 9.80 8.59 -6.66
N PRO A 61 10.57 7.90 -7.51
CA PRO A 61 11.36 6.75 -7.11
C PRO A 61 12.45 7.07 -6.07
N LEU A 62 12.97 8.31 -6.06
CA LEU A 62 14.01 8.73 -5.12
C LEU A 62 13.50 8.89 -3.69
N GLU A 63 12.18 8.98 -3.51
CA GLU A 63 11.54 9.09 -2.20
C GLU A 63 11.16 7.73 -1.60
N ARG A 64 11.35 6.63 -2.37
CA ARG A 64 11.04 5.29 -1.91
C ARG A 64 12.16 4.79 -0.98
N PRO A 65 11.82 4.17 0.15
CA PRO A 65 12.80 3.61 1.05
C PRO A 65 13.48 2.39 0.41
N THR A 66 14.72 2.16 0.81
CA THR A 66 15.44 0.94 0.50
C THR A 66 14.83 -0.26 1.23
N ALA A 67 15.04 -1.46 0.69
CA ALA A 67 14.63 -2.69 1.36
C ALA A 67 15.22 -2.82 2.77
N MET A 68 16.44 -2.30 3.00
CA MET A 68 17.08 -2.28 4.32
C MET A 68 16.30 -1.41 5.32
N GLN A 69 15.91 -0.20 4.91
CA GLN A 69 15.09 0.68 5.76
C GLN A 69 13.74 0.04 6.11
N ILE A 70 13.09 -0.61 5.14
CA ILE A 70 11.84 -1.35 5.39
C ILE A 70 12.06 -2.51 6.36
N SER A 71 13.12 -3.30 6.20
CA SER A 71 13.47 -4.40 7.11
C SER A 71 13.65 -3.91 8.55
N HIS A 72 14.32 -2.77 8.75
CA HIS A 72 14.47 -2.17 10.07
C HIS A 72 13.13 -1.77 10.70
N ILE A 73 12.21 -1.19 9.92
CA ILE A 73 10.86 -0.85 10.40
C ILE A 73 10.13 -2.12 10.85
N VAL A 74 10.07 -3.14 10.00
CA VAL A 74 9.35 -4.40 10.30
C VAL A 74 9.90 -5.08 11.56
N ARG A 75 11.23 -5.20 11.67
CA ARG A 75 11.88 -5.78 12.86
C ARG A 75 11.60 -4.98 14.12
N GLY A 76 11.60 -3.64 14.02
CA GLY A 76 11.26 -2.76 15.13
C GLY A 76 9.87 -3.05 15.69
N TYR A 77 8.88 -3.24 14.82
CA TYR A 77 7.52 -3.61 15.25
C TYR A 77 7.46 -5.04 15.80
N SER A 78 8.09 -6.03 15.15
CA SER A 78 8.10 -7.41 15.64
C SER A 78 8.65 -7.51 17.07
N ASN A 79 9.74 -6.81 17.36
CA ASN A 79 10.33 -6.80 18.71
C ASN A 79 9.41 -6.10 19.74
N GLN A 80 8.70 -5.05 19.33
CA GLN A 80 7.70 -4.39 20.20
C GLN A 80 6.50 -5.29 20.51
N PHE A 81 6.08 -6.14 19.57
CA PHE A 81 5.05 -7.15 19.81
C PHE A 81 5.53 -8.25 20.75
N GLU A 82 6.81 -8.64 20.68
CA GLU A 82 7.41 -9.63 21.60
C GLU A 82 7.54 -9.11 23.03
N GLU A 83 7.88 -7.83 23.22
CA GLU A 83 7.99 -7.21 24.57
C GLU A 83 6.63 -6.85 25.21
N GLY A 84 5.56 -6.75 24.40
CA GLY A 84 4.21 -6.38 24.86
C GLY A 84 3.19 -7.54 24.89
N GLY A 85 3.60 -8.77 24.61
CA GLY A 85 2.71 -9.94 24.50
C GLY A 85 2.58 -10.72 25.81
N PHE A 86 1.43 -10.59 26.47
CA PHE A 86 0.96 -11.22 27.73
C PHE A 86 1.36 -10.54 29.06
N VAL A 87 0.55 -9.56 29.45
CA VAL A 87 -0.05 -9.48 30.80
C VAL A 87 -1.55 -9.35 30.64
#